data_AF-A0AAN9I3V0-F1
#
_entry.id   AF-A0AAN9I3V0-F1
#
_cell.length_a   1.000
_cell.length_b   1.000
_cell.length_c   1.000
_cell.angle_alpha   90.00
_cell.angle_beta   90.00
_cell.angle_gamma   90.00
#
_symmetry.space_group_name_H-M   'P 1'
#
loop_
_entity.id
_entity.type
_entity.pdbx_description
1 polymer ?
#
loop_
_entity_poly.entity_id
_entity_poly.type
_entity_poly.pdbx_seq_one_letter_code
_entity_poly.pdbx_strand_id
1 'polypeptide(L)'
;MSLTWLMALFVYWKGKTLVPSTLGTQLINPDVEIKMVENTPDDPRQRKPDITKAKELLGWEPKGKLRDGLPLMEDDFRLRLRIAKKN
;
A
#
# COMPACT_ATOMS: atom_id res chain seq x y z
N MET A 1 22.56 -11.42 -4.94
CA MET A 1 22.18 -10.37 -3.97
C MET A 1 20.72 -10.04 -4.20
N SER A 2 19.88 -10.09 -3.16
CA SER A 2 18.42 -10.26 -3.32
C SER A 2 17.65 -8.93 -3.46
N LEU A 3 16.52 -8.99 -4.17
CA LEU A 3 15.64 -7.86 -4.51
C LEU A 3 14.67 -7.48 -3.36
N THR A 4 15.13 -7.55 -2.11
CA THR A 4 14.27 -7.47 -0.90
C THR A 4 14.14 -6.07 -0.27
N TRP A 5 14.76 -5.03 -0.85
CA TRP A 5 14.92 -3.72 -0.20
C TRP A 5 13.86 -2.65 -0.51
N LEU A 6 12.78 -2.99 -1.24
CA LEU A 6 11.76 -2.01 -1.70
C LEU A 6 10.37 -2.14 -1.03
N MET A 7 10.23 -2.93 0.03
CA MET A 7 8.96 -3.14 0.77
C MET A 7 9.00 -2.70 2.25
N ALA A 8 9.98 -1.86 2.61
CA ALA A 8 10.27 -1.51 4.01
C ALA A 8 9.60 -0.21 4.53
N LEU A 9 8.64 0.37 3.79
CA LEU A 9 7.97 1.62 4.19
C LEU A 9 6.47 1.42 4.54
N PHE A 10 6.03 2.04 5.65
CA PHE A 10 4.63 2.24 6.11
C PHE A 10 3.86 1.17 6.93
N VAL A 11 2.67 1.63 7.45
CA VAL A 11 1.57 1.02 8.27
C VAL A 11 1.40 1.35 9.81
N TYR A 12 2.21 2.13 10.57
CA TYR A 12 2.17 2.16 12.08
C TYR A 12 1.28 3.17 12.76
N TRP A 13 0.49 2.64 13.69
CA TRP A 13 -0.31 3.38 14.63
C TRP A 13 -1.16 2.45 15.52
N LYS A 14 -0.68 2.16 16.75
CA LYS A 14 -1.35 1.52 17.92
C LYS A 14 -2.58 0.62 17.72
N GLY A 15 -2.53 -0.55 18.36
CA GLY A 15 -3.62 -1.54 18.35
C GLY A 15 -5.00 -1.03 18.79
N LYS A 16 -5.97 -1.19 17.89
CA LYS A 16 -7.39 -1.49 18.11
C LYS A 16 -7.95 -2.00 16.78
N THR A 17 -8.07 -3.34 16.67
CA THR A 17 -8.66 -4.07 15.53
C THR A 17 -7.95 -3.89 14.19
N LEU A 18 -7.65 -4.99 13.49
CA LEU A 18 -7.27 -4.94 12.08
C LEU A 18 -8.52 -4.60 11.24
N VAL A 19 -8.84 -3.31 11.13
CA VAL A 19 -9.79 -2.84 10.12
C VAL A 19 -9.16 -3.14 8.77
N PRO A 20 -9.78 -3.96 7.90
CA PRO A 20 -9.23 -4.22 6.59
C PRO A 20 -9.07 -2.89 5.84
N SER A 21 -7.95 -2.71 5.15
CA SER A 21 -7.81 -1.64 4.17
C SER A 21 -8.69 -1.97 2.95
N THR A 22 -10.00 -1.79 3.12
CA THR A 22 -11.04 -2.00 2.09
C THR A 22 -10.88 -1.06 0.90
N LEU A 23 -9.88 -0.18 0.90
CA LEU A 23 -9.59 0.72 -0.21
C LEU A 23 -9.22 -0.04 -1.50
N GLY A 24 -8.58 -1.21 -1.39
CA GLY A 24 -8.33 -2.08 -2.55
C GLY A 24 -9.62 -2.64 -3.15
N THR A 25 -10.51 -3.19 -2.32
CA THR A 25 -11.80 -3.73 -2.80
C THR A 25 -12.77 -2.63 -3.25
N GLN A 26 -12.73 -1.45 -2.62
CA GLN A 26 -13.55 -0.29 -3.01
C GLN A 26 -13.13 0.35 -4.33
N LEU A 27 -11.84 0.32 -4.68
CA LEU A 27 -11.32 1.05 -5.85
C LEU A 27 -10.93 0.16 -7.04
N ILE A 28 -10.59 -1.12 -6.81
CA ILE A 28 -10.05 -2.02 -7.84
C ILE A 28 -11.05 -3.13 -8.20
N ASN A 29 -11.49 -3.92 -7.21
CA ASN A 29 -12.49 -4.97 -7.43
C ASN A 29 -13.19 -5.38 -6.12
N PRO A 30 -14.51 -5.16 -5.97
CA PRO A 30 -15.25 -5.54 -4.77
C PRO A 30 -15.51 -7.05 -4.66
N ASP A 31 -15.43 -7.79 -5.77
CA ASP A 31 -15.78 -9.23 -5.85
C ASP A 31 -14.66 -10.16 -5.34
N VAL A 32 -13.54 -9.62 -4.85
CA VAL A 32 -12.39 -10.40 -4.40
C VAL A 32 -12.59 -10.87 -2.96
N GLU A 33 -12.60 -12.19 -2.76
CA GLU A 33 -12.62 -12.81 -1.44
C GLU A 33 -11.33 -12.50 -0.66
N ILE A 34 -11.47 -11.92 0.55
CA ILE A 34 -10.35 -11.63 1.45
C ILE A 34 -10.20 -12.77 2.46
N LYS A 35 -9.15 -13.58 2.32
CA LYS A 35 -8.76 -14.58 3.32
C LYS A 35 -7.78 -13.99 4.33
N MET A 36 -8.18 -13.97 5.61
CA MET A 36 -7.28 -13.61 6.71
C MET A 36 -6.35 -14.78 7.03
N VAL A 37 -5.05 -14.49 7.12
CA VAL A 37 -4.00 -15.45 7.51
C VAL A 37 -3.21 -14.90 8.70
N GLU A 38 -2.48 -15.77 9.40
CA GLU A 38 -1.62 -15.35 10.50
C GLU A 38 -0.45 -14.48 9.98
N ASN A 39 -0.06 -13.47 10.77
CA ASN A 39 1.06 -12.59 10.45
C ASN A 39 2.39 -13.34 10.62
N THR A 40 3.41 -13.03 9.82
CA THR A 40 4.74 -13.60 10.06
C THR A 40 5.29 -13.12 11.41
N PRO A 41 6.15 -13.88 12.11
CA PRO A 41 6.69 -13.47 13.41
C PRO A 41 7.51 -12.17 13.35
N ASP A 42 8.24 -11.97 12.25
CA ASP A 42 9.19 -10.85 12.09
C ASP A 42 8.55 -9.60 11.48
N ASP A 43 7.36 -9.70 10.84
CA ASP A 43 6.71 -8.53 10.27
C ASP A 43 6.23 -7.60 11.39
N PRO A 44 6.79 -6.37 11.51
CA PRO A 44 6.20 -5.38 12.39
C PRO A 44 4.80 -5.14 11.85
N ARG A 45 3.79 -5.29 12.71
CA ARG A 45 2.36 -5.20 12.33
C ARG A 45 1.99 -3.89 11.58
N GLN A 46 2.92 -2.92 11.55
CA GLN A 46 2.74 -1.49 11.51
C GLN A 46 4.13 -0.75 11.40
N ARG A 47 4.37 0.19 10.44
CA ARG A 47 5.51 1.19 10.40
C ARG A 47 5.07 2.66 10.08
N LYS A 48 5.34 3.74 10.82
CA LYS A 48 4.91 5.12 10.40
C LYS A 48 6.11 6.05 10.39
N PRO A 49 6.68 6.32 9.21
CA PRO A 49 7.85 7.17 9.12
C PRO A 49 7.46 8.61 9.48
N ASP A 50 8.28 9.22 10.33
CA ASP A 50 8.33 10.67 10.45
C ASP A 50 9.04 11.24 9.22
N ILE A 51 8.44 12.24 8.58
CA ILE A 51 8.93 12.89 7.36
C ILE A 51 9.43 14.32 7.63
N THR A 52 9.46 14.77 8.89
CA THR A 52 9.84 16.14 9.28
C THR A 52 11.17 16.58 8.68
N LYS A 53 12.21 15.74 8.79
CA LYS A 53 13.54 16.02 8.19
C LYS A 53 13.51 16.20 6.68
N ALA A 54 12.66 15.46 5.96
CA ALA A 54 12.56 15.59 4.51
C ALA A 54 11.81 16.87 4.10
N LYS A 55 10.83 17.30 4.89
CA LYS A 55 10.17 18.59 4.72
C LYS A 55 11.12 19.75 4.96
N GLU A 56 11.84 19.73 6.09
CA GLU A 56 12.72 20.82 6.53
C GLU A 56 13.95 20.98 5.64
N LEU A 57 14.62 19.87 5.30
CA LEU A 57 15.91 19.91 4.57
C LEU A 57 15.75 19.90 3.05
N LEU A 58 14.68 19.30 2.52
CA LEU A 58 14.51 19.07 1.08
C LEU A 58 13.25 19.74 0.50
N GLY A 59 12.44 20.40 1.33
CA GLY A 59 11.12 20.92 0.92
C GLY A 59 10.17 19.82 0.43
N TRP A 60 10.42 18.56 0.80
CA TRP A 60 9.81 17.39 0.18
C TRP A 60 8.70 16.78 1.03
N GLU A 61 7.56 16.52 0.40
CA GLU A 61 6.46 15.73 0.94
C GLU A 61 5.71 15.00 -0.18
N PRO A 62 5.01 13.88 0.12
CA PRO A 62 4.16 13.19 -0.85
C PRO A 62 2.99 14.08 -1.29
N LYS A 63 2.92 14.39 -2.59
CA LYS A 63 1.90 15.29 -3.18
C LYS A 63 0.60 14.60 -3.58
N GLY A 64 0.64 13.28 -3.88
CA GLY A 64 -0.52 12.50 -4.30
C GLY A 64 -1.19 11.77 -3.14
N LYS A 65 -2.52 11.61 -3.17
CA LYS A 65 -3.25 10.79 -2.19
C LYS A 65 -3.23 9.32 -2.62
N LEU A 66 -3.28 8.41 -1.64
CA LEU A 66 -3.33 6.97 -1.91
C LEU A 66 -4.52 6.55 -2.79
N ARG A 67 -5.68 7.21 -2.64
CA ARG A 67 -6.88 6.96 -3.45
C ARG A 67 -6.66 7.25 -4.93
N ASP A 68 -5.86 8.26 -5.24
CA ASP A 68 -5.62 8.71 -6.62
C ASP A 68 -4.54 7.83 -7.28
N GLY A 69 -3.58 7.33 -6.49
CA GLY A 69 -2.49 6.47 -6.97
C GLY A 69 -2.86 5.00 -7.20
N LEU A 70 -3.82 4.44 -6.45
CA LEU A 70 -4.19 3.02 -6.56
C LEU A 70 -4.74 2.63 -7.94
N PRO A 71 -5.65 3.38 -8.59
CA PRO A 71 -6.12 3.08 -9.94
C PRO A 71 -5.00 3.17 -11.00
N LEU A 72 -4.08 4.15 -10.86
CA LEU A 72 -2.95 4.30 -11.77
C LEU A 72 -1.99 3.09 -11.69
N MET A 73 -1.77 2.58 -10.47
CA MET A 73 -1.01 1.36 -10.23
C MET A 73 -1.70 0.14 -10.83
N GLU A 74 -3.02 0.01 -10.65
CA GLU A 74 -3.82 -1.08 -11.23
C GLU A 74 -3.70 -1.11 -12.76
N ASP A 75 -3.85 0.03 -13.43
CA ASP A 75 -3.77 0.14 -14.89
C ASP A 75 -2.37 -0.20 -15.43
N ASP A 76 -1.29 0.20 -14.74
CA ASP A 76 0.08 -0.21 -15.05
C ASP A 76 0.28 -1.74 -14.91
N PHE A 77 -0.25 -2.36 -13.85
CA PHE A 77 -0.19 -3.83 -13.70
C PHE A 77 -1.01 -4.55 -14.76
N ARG A 78 -2.21 -4.07 -15.10
CA ARG A 78 -3.03 -4.64 -16.19
C ARG A 78 -2.29 -4.60 -17.53
N LEU A 79 -1.64 -3.48 -17.85
CA LEU A 79 -0.82 -3.35 -19.06
C LEU A 79 0.35 -4.35 -19.08
N ARG A 80 1.13 -4.43 -18.00
CA ARG A 80 2.29 -5.35 -17.91
C ARG A 80 1.89 -6.82 -17.99
N LEU A 81 0.78 -7.19 -17.38
CA LEU A 81 0.23 -8.55 -17.39
C LEU A 81 -0.59 -8.86 -18.65
N ARG A 82 -0.82 -7.86 -19.52
CA ARG A 82 -1.67 -7.96 -20.73
C ARG A 82 -3.11 -8.40 -20.43
N ILE A 83 -3.64 -7.96 -19.30
CA ILE A 83 -5.00 -8.27 -18.84
C ILE A 83 -5.92 -7.09 -19.19
N ALA A 84 -7.02 -7.37 -19.90
CA ALA A 84 -8.02 -6.35 -20.20
C ALA A 84 -8.66 -5.77 -18.92
N LYS A 85 -9.03 -4.49 -18.92
CA LYS A 85 -9.86 -3.92 -17.87
C LYS A 85 -11.27 -4.52 -18.00
N LYS A 86 -11.79 -5.04 -16.88
CA LYS A 86 -13.19 -5.50 -16.80
C LYS A 86 -14.03 -4.27 -16.46
N ASN A 87 -15.03 -3.98 -17.28
CA ASN A 87 -15.96 -2.85 -17.08
C ASN A 87 -16.95 -3.16 -15.96
#